data_AF-A0AAW4KKV6-F1
#
_entry.id   AF-A0AAW4KKV6-F1
#
_cell.length_a   1.000
_cell.length_b   1.000
_cell.length_c   1.000
_cell.angle_alpha   90.00
_cell.angle_beta   90.00
_cell.angle_gamma   90.00
#
_symmetry.space_group_name_H-M   'P 1'
#
loop_
_entity.id
_entity.type
_entity.pdbx_description
1 polymer ?
#
loop_
_entity_poly.entity_id
_entity_poly.type
_entity_poly.pdbx_seq_one_letter_code
_entity_poly.pdbx_strand_id
1 'polypeptide(L)'
;FRQAVLKDPAVLSVAGFIGGNNGTNNAVMLVRLKPISERKISAQAVIERLRKEVPLVPGGRLFLMADQDLQFGGSRDQTSAQYSYI
;
A
#
# COMPACT_ATOMS: atom_id res chain seq x y z
N PHE A 1 -5.74 11.15 -5.49
CA PHE A 1 -4.99 10.18 -4.68
C PHE A 1 -3.49 10.47 -4.58
N ARG A 2 -2.71 10.54 -5.67
CA ARG A 2 -1.24 10.72 -5.63
C ARG A 2 -0.73 11.78 -4.64
N GLN A 3 -1.28 13.00 -4.69
CA GLN A 3 -0.87 14.08 -3.79
C GLN A 3 -1.15 13.78 -2.32
N ALA A 4 -2.22 13.06 -2.01
CA ALA A 4 -2.53 12.66 -0.64
C ALA A 4 -1.54 11.60 -0.13
N VAL A 5 -1.17 10.64 -0.97
CA VAL A 5 -0.17 9.61 -0.63
C VAL A 5 1.21 10.23 -0.42
N LEU A 6 1.61 11.19 -1.24
CA LEU A 6 2.90 11.87 -1.10
C LEU A 6 3.03 12.75 0.16
N LYS A 7 1.91 13.11 0.80
CA LYS A 7 1.95 13.86 2.08
C LYS A 7 2.40 13.00 3.25
N ASP A 8 2.32 11.68 3.13
CA ASP A 8 2.75 10.78 4.19
C ASP A 8 4.28 10.83 4.34
N PRO A 9 4.81 11.11 5.55
CA PRO A 9 6.25 11.29 5.75
C PRO A 9 7.09 10.03 5.55
N ALA A 10 6.47 8.85 5.55
CA ALA A 10 7.12 7.57 5.28
C ALA A 10 7.18 7.22 3.79
N VAL A 11 6.50 7.99 2.92
CA VAL A 11 6.53 7.81 1.47
C VAL A 11 7.75 8.53 0.88
N LEU A 12 8.49 7.82 0.03
CA LEU A 12 9.63 8.35 -0.72
C LEU A 12 9.20 8.85 -2.09
N SER A 13 8.43 8.05 -2.82
CA SER A 13 7.93 8.43 -4.15
C SER A 13 6.68 7.64 -4.55
N VAL A 14 5.93 8.21 -5.49
CA VAL A 14 4.72 7.60 -6.05
C VAL A 14 4.74 7.72 -7.58
N ALA A 15 4.66 6.57 -8.24
CA ALA A 15 4.41 6.45 -9.67
C ALA A 15 2.98 5.94 -9.90
N GLY A 16 2.32 6.41 -10.95
CA GLY A 16 0.96 6.02 -11.30
C GLY A 16 0.83 5.76 -12.79
N PHE A 17 0.15 4.68 -13.14
CA PHE A 17 -0.12 4.27 -14.52
C PHE A 17 -1.63 4.15 -14.68
N ILE A 18 -2.20 4.84 -15.67
CA ILE A 18 -3.62 4.79 -16.01
C ILE A 18 -3.78 3.84 -17.21
N GLY A 19 -4.76 2.96 -17.18
CA GLY A 19 -4.99 1.96 -18.22
C GLY A 19 -4.43 0.57 -17.89
N GLY A 20 -4.25 -0.25 -18.93
CA GLY A 20 -3.89 -1.67 -18.83
C GLY A 20 -5.01 -2.58 -19.36
N ASN A 21 -4.83 -3.90 -19.21
CA ASN A 21 -5.80 -4.90 -19.73
C ASN A 21 -7.21 -4.77 -19.12
N ASN A 22 -7.34 -4.09 -17.97
CA ASN A 22 -8.59 -3.91 -17.24
C ASN A 22 -9.31 -2.58 -17.56
N GLY A 23 -8.91 -1.86 -18.63
CA GLY A 23 -9.57 -0.63 -19.08
C GLY A 23 -8.96 0.67 -18.55
N THR A 24 -9.43 1.80 -19.09
CA THR A 24 -8.89 3.15 -18.86
C THR A 24 -9.44 3.84 -17.60
N ASN A 25 -10.49 3.28 -17.00
CA ASN A 25 -11.06 3.74 -15.73
C ASN A 25 -10.30 3.21 -14.50
N ASN A 26 -9.25 2.41 -14.71
CA ASN A 26 -8.41 1.86 -13.66
C ASN A 26 -7.02 2.50 -13.69
N ALA A 27 -6.39 2.57 -12.51
CA ALA A 27 -5.01 3.02 -12.37
C ALA A 27 -4.26 2.15 -11.36
N VAL A 28 -3.02 1.83 -11.67
CA VAL A 28 -2.08 1.19 -10.75
C VAL A 28 -1.15 2.25 -10.19
N MET A 29 -0.99 2.28 -8.87
CA MET A 29 -0.01 3.15 -8.21
C MET A 29 1.05 2.32 -7.51
N LEU A 30 2.32 2.64 -7.81
CA LEU A 30 3.48 2.10 -7.12
C LEU A 30 3.94 3.13 -6.08
N VAL A 31 3.92 2.73 -4.82
CA VAL A 31 4.30 3.58 -3.68
C VAL A 31 5.60 3.05 -3.09
N ARG A 32 6.69 3.82 -3.24
CA ARG A 32 7.97 3.48 -2.61
C ARG A 32 8.02 4.13 -1.23
N LEU A 33 8.28 3.31 -0.21
CA LEU A 33 8.49 3.79 1.15
C LEU A 33 9.96 4.13 1.37
N LYS A 34 10.21 5.03 2.32
CA LYS A 34 11.56 5.27 2.84
C LYS A 34 12.12 4.00 3.50
N PRO A 35 13.46 3.84 3.57
CA PRO A 35 14.07 2.76 4.32
C PRO A 35 13.53 2.65 5.74
N ILE A 36 13.44 1.42 6.28
CA ILE A 36 12.88 1.18 7.63
C ILE A 36 13.65 1.96 8.72
N SER A 37 14.95 2.16 8.51
CA SER A 37 15.84 2.97 9.36
C SER A 37 15.42 4.44 9.45
N GLU A 38 14.69 4.98 8.46
CA GLU A 38 14.21 6.36 8.45
C GLU A 38 12.77 6.47 8.93
N ARG A 39 11.87 5.60 8.43
CA ARG A 39 10.43 5.69 8.75
C ARG A 39 10.03 5.11 10.10
N LYS A 40 10.84 4.20 10.65
CA LYS A 40 10.66 3.55 11.97
C LYS A 40 9.32 2.81 12.19
N ILE A 41 8.51 2.65 11.16
CA ILE A 41 7.20 1.97 11.21
C ILE A 41 7.09 0.96 10.07
N SER A 42 6.29 -0.09 10.25
CA SER A 42 6.08 -1.14 9.24
C SER A 42 5.29 -0.64 8.02
N ALA A 43 5.37 -1.37 6.89
CA ALA A 43 4.60 -1.00 5.68
C ALA A 43 3.09 -1.08 5.95
N GLN A 44 2.68 -2.06 6.74
CA GLN A 44 1.29 -2.23 7.19
C GLN A 44 0.80 -1.01 7.98
N ALA A 45 1.60 -0.48 8.90
CA ALA A 45 1.25 0.72 9.67
C ALA A 45 1.10 1.96 8.77
N VAL A 46 1.96 2.09 7.74
CA VAL A 46 1.81 3.17 6.73
C VAL A 46 0.51 3.02 5.95
N ILE A 47 0.15 1.80 5.54
CA ILE A 47 -1.10 1.53 4.82
C ILE A 47 -2.32 1.88 5.68
N GLU A 48 -2.31 1.51 6.95
CA GLU A 48 -3.40 1.82 7.88
C GLU A 48 -3.56 3.32 8.10
N ARG A 49 -2.45 4.07 8.19
CA ARG A 49 -2.47 5.53 8.24
C ARG A 49 -3.03 6.13 6.95
N LEU A 50 -2.54 5.70 5.80
CA LEU A 50 -3.02 6.16 4.49
C LEU A 50 -4.53 5.87 4.28
N ARG A 51 -5.03 4.73 4.76
CA ARG A 51 -6.48 4.42 4.71
C ARG A 51 -7.33 5.42 5.51
N LYS A 52 -6.77 6.05 6.55
CA LYS A 52 -7.45 7.06 7.38
C LYS A 52 -7.29 8.48 6.82
N GLU A 53 -6.10 8.79 6.29
CA GLU A 53 -5.74 10.17 5.92
C GLU A 53 -6.03 10.51 4.44
N VAL A 54 -6.05 9.52 3.55
CA VAL A 54 -6.36 9.76 2.14
C VAL A 54 -7.85 10.12 2.02
N PRO A 55 -8.19 11.27 1.40
CA PRO A 55 -9.58 11.70 1.28
C PRO A 55 -10.36 10.75 0.38
N LEU A 56 -11.64 10.59 0.72
CA LEU A 56 -12.61 9.95 -0.16
C LEU A 56 -12.78 10.79 -1.43
N VAL A 57 -12.70 10.15 -2.60
CA VAL A 57 -12.91 10.80 -3.90
C VAL A 57 -14.17 10.21 -4.52
N PRO A 58 -15.19 11.01 -4.87
CA PRO A 58 -16.38 10.50 -5.55
C PRO A 58 -16.00 9.73 -6.82
N GLY A 59 -16.55 8.52 -6.99
CA GLY A 59 -16.29 7.67 -8.15
C GLY A 59 -14.91 6.97 -8.17
N GLY A 60 -14.05 7.18 -7.17
CA GLY A 60 -12.74 6.57 -7.09
C GLY A 60 -12.47 5.89 -5.75
N ARG A 61 -11.86 4.71 -5.77
CA ARG A 61 -11.43 4.02 -4.55
C ARG A 61 -9.95 3.64 -4.65
N LEU A 62 -9.22 3.94 -3.58
CA LEU A 62 -7.83 3.53 -3.44
C LEU A 62 -7.75 2.26 -2.61
N PHE A 63 -7.11 1.24 -3.18
CA PHE A 63 -6.73 0.02 -2.47
C PHE A 63 -5.21 -0.02 -2.31
N LEU A 64 -4.75 -0.33 -1.11
CA LEU A 64 -3.34 -0.42 -0.76
C LEU A 64 -3.07 -1.79 -0.15
N MET A 65 -2.05 -2.45 -0.67
CA MET A 65 -1.49 -3.69 -0.17
C MET A 65 0.02 -3.52 -0.07
N ALA A 66 0.62 -4.08 0.97
CA ALA A 66 2.08 -4.09 1.07
C ALA A 66 2.61 -5.09 0.06
N ASP A 67 3.52 -4.65 -0.80
CA ASP A 67 4.34 -5.59 -1.56
C ASP A 67 5.20 -6.39 -0.57
N GLN A 68 5.17 -7.71 -0.66
CA GLN A 68 5.85 -8.57 0.31
C GLN A 68 7.34 -8.61 0.01
N ASP A 69 8.13 -7.75 0.68
CA ASP A 69 9.60 -7.77 0.59
C ASP A 69 10.28 -8.16 1.92
N LEU A 70 9.49 -8.58 2.91
CA LEU A 70 9.99 -8.98 4.23
C LEU A 70 9.46 -10.36 4.61
N GLN A 71 9.99 -11.40 3.94
CA GLN A 71 10.08 -12.72 4.56
C GLN A 71 11.18 -12.64 5.63
N PHE A 72 10.82 -12.18 6.83
CA PHE A 72 11.64 -12.46 8.00
C PHE A 72 11.53 -13.97 8.26
N GLY A 73 12.40 -14.76 7.63
CA GLY A 73 12.59 -16.15 7.97
C GLY A 73 13.08 -16.25 9.42
N GLY A 74 12.21 -16.66 10.34
CA GLY A 74 12.62 -17.03 11.70
C GLY A 74 11.57 -16.90 12.79
N SER A 75 10.73 -17.95 12.93
CA SER A 75 10.07 -18.40 14.18
C SER A 75 9.25 -17.40 15.01
N ARG A 76 7.92 -17.55 14.96
CA ARG A 76 7.16 -18.29 15.99
C ARG A 76 5.70 -18.47 15.57
N ASP A 77 5.21 -19.68 15.80
CA ASP A 77 3.82 -20.10 15.67
C ASP A 77 2.81 -19.02 16.10
N GLN A 78 1.91 -18.66 15.20
CA GLN A 78 0.50 -18.45 15.51
C GLN A 78 -0.31 -18.54 14.21
N THR A 79 -0.84 -19.73 14.00
CA THR A 79 -2.03 -20.03 13.21
C THR A 79 -3.06 -18.90 13.28
N SER A 80 -3.30 -18.24 12.14
CA SER A 80 -4.63 -17.74 11.82
C SER A 80 -4.86 -17.93 10.33
N ALA A 81 -5.80 -18.83 10.04
CA ALA A 81 -6.28 -19.16 8.72
C ALA A 81 -6.89 -17.93 8.02
N GLN A 82 -6.81 -17.89 6.69
CA GLN A 82 -8.06 -17.82 5.93
C GLN A 82 -7.89 -18.42 4.53
N TYR A 83 -8.65 -19.50 4.35
CA TYR A 83 -9.07 -20.11 3.11
C TYR A 83 -9.62 -19.03 2.15
N SER A 84 -9.19 -19.04 0.88
CA SER A 84 -9.94 -18.39 -0.20
C SER A 84 -9.86 -19.28 -1.43
N TYR A 85 -11.00 -19.91 -1.70
CA TYR A 85 -11.29 -20.73 -2.87
C TYR A 85 -11.44 -19.83 -4.09
N ILE A 86 -10.67 -20.09 -5.15
CA ILE A 86 -11.11 -20.02 -6.55
C ILE A 86 -10.22 -20.92 -7.41
#